data_AF-A0A1Q4F9M2-F1
#
_entry.id   AF-A0A1Q4F9M2-F1
#
_cell.length_a   1.000
_cell.length_b   1.000
_cell.length_c   1.000
_cell.angle_alpha   90.00
_cell.angle_beta   90.00
_cell.angle_gamma   90.00
#
_symmetry.space_group_name_H-M   'P 1'
#
loop_
_entity.id
_entity.type
_entity.pdbx_description
1 polymer ?
#
loop_
_entity_poly.entity_id
_entity_poly.type
_entity_poly.pdbx_seq_one_letter_code
_entity_poly.pdbx_strand_id
1 'polypeptide(L)'
;MRPTFSIIFFTVVSGAGYGLWLLVGLAHALVWPGCMLDPATGTVDVQVSVCRMPSTLTLAWAAGFLLVSAGLLSSLAHLGQPRRAWRALSQWRSSWLSREGIAALLAYVPATGLFLIWLGQQSPGHLVPALILENETLVRVTGALLAAASVVTVFCTANIYACLKPIRAWHNRLVVPAHLAFAALSGMLLLWALAALPRWDLMPAAQETVWSVLLPFAVIVLAVISAAIKLAYWKQIDRPSGLRTAHAIGLDALGNVRSFEQPHTQENYLTHEMGFRIARKHSRKLRMICLLAGFATPAILALLALLLPALGAFAAWLALLAGMSGIFLERWLFFAEARHAVMLYYAAHGD
;
A
#
# COMPACT_ATOMS: atom_id res chain seq x y z
N MET A 1 8.23 -17.78 -8.19
CA MET A 1 7.35 -18.67 -7.40
C MET A 1 5.92 -18.54 -7.94
N ARG A 2 5.02 -19.51 -7.71
CA ARG A 2 3.63 -19.39 -8.18
C ARG A 2 2.91 -18.27 -7.40
N PRO A 3 2.38 -17.23 -8.07
CA PRO A 3 1.72 -16.13 -7.36
C PRO A 3 0.32 -16.54 -6.90
N THR A 4 0.07 -16.47 -5.59
CA THR A 4 -1.26 -16.73 -5.02
C THR A 4 -2.10 -15.46 -5.07
N PHE A 5 -3.25 -15.52 -5.76
CA PHE A 5 -4.12 -14.36 -5.97
C PHE A 5 -4.61 -13.74 -4.65
N SER A 6 -4.98 -14.52 -3.65
CA SER A 6 -5.46 -14.01 -2.34
C SER A 6 -4.43 -13.13 -1.63
N ILE A 7 -3.14 -13.48 -1.73
CA ILE A 7 -2.03 -12.70 -1.13
C ILE A 7 -1.79 -11.42 -1.94
N ILE A 8 -1.85 -11.50 -3.27
CA ILE A 8 -1.74 -10.32 -4.14
C ILE A 8 -2.87 -9.34 -3.82
N PHE A 9 -4.12 -9.83 -3.83
CA PHE A 9 -5.30 -9.04 -3.50
C PHE A 9 -5.18 -8.43 -2.10
N PHE A 10 -4.84 -9.24 -1.09
CA PHE A 10 -4.60 -8.75 0.25
C PHE A 10 -3.60 -7.58 0.27
N THR A 11 -2.40 -7.78 -0.27
CA THR A 11 -1.31 -6.80 -0.17
C THR A 11 -1.58 -5.51 -0.95
N VAL A 12 -2.25 -5.59 -2.10
CA VAL A 12 -2.59 -4.39 -2.90
C VAL A 12 -3.78 -3.64 -2.30
N VAL A 13 -4.86 -4.35 -1.94
CA VAL A 13 -6.09 -3.73 -1.46
C VAL A 13 -5.90 -3.16 -0.05
N SER A 14 -5.32 -3.93 0.88
CA SER A 14 -5.00 -3.40 2.21
C SER A 14 -3.92 -2.32 2.15
N GLY A 15 -2.92 -2.45 1.27
CA GLY A 15 -1.90 -1.43 1.05
C GLY A 15 -2.50 -0.09 0.60
N ALA A 16 -3.47 -0.11 -0.32
CA ALA A 16 -4.20 1.08 -0.74
C ALA A 16 -5.07 1.65 0.39
N GLY A 17 -5.71 0.79 1.18
CA GLY A 17 -6.49 1.20 2.35
C GLY A 17 -5.64 1.88 3.44
N TYR A 18 -4.50 1.29 3.82
CA TYR A 18 -3.54 1.89 4.76
C TYR A 18 -2.89 3.14 4.18
N GLY A 19 -2.62 3.17 2.87
CA GLY A 19 -2.18 4.39 2.17
C GLY A 19 -3.18 5.53 2.29
N LEU A 20 -4.47 5.22 2.14
CA LEU A 20 -5.54 6.20 2.27
C LEU A 20 -5.70 6.67 3.73
N TRP A 21 -5.65 5.75 4.69
CA TRP A 21 -5.64 6.08 6.13
C TRP A 21 -4.41 6.87 6.57
N LEU A 22 -3.24 6.63 5.96
CA LEU A 22 -2.05 7.45 6.14
C LEU A 22 -2.34 8.90 5.75
N LEU A 23 -2.92 9.13 4.57
CA LEU A 23 -3.24 10.48 4.09
C LEU A 23 -4.34 11.15 4.91
N VAL A 24 -5.39 10.41 5.27
CA VAL A 24 -6.44 10.90 6.18
C VAL A 24 -5.83 11.28 7.53
N GLY A 25 -4.99 10.44 8.10
CA GLY A 25 -4.31 10.70 9.37
C GLY A 25 -3.40 11.92 9.32
N LEU A 26 -2.61 12.08 8.25
CA LEU A 26 -1.75 13.25 8.04
C LEU A 26 -2.56 14.53 7.84
N ALA A 27 -3.67 14.47 7.09
CA ALA A 27 -4.57 15.61 6.94
C ALA A 27 -5.12 16.07 8.30
N HIS A 28 -5.52 15.13 9.17
CA HIS A 28 -5.95 15.43 10.53
C HIS A 28 -4.84 15.82 11.50
N ALA A 29 -3.59 15.42 11.26
CA ALA A 29 -2.48 15.78 12.14
C ALA A 29 -1.93 17.18 11.83
N LEU A 30 -1.88 17.53 10.54
CA LEU A 30 -1.11 18.67 10.04
C LEU A 30 -1.99 19.82 9.54
N VAL A 31 -3.16 19.53 8.98
CA VAL A 31 -3.97 20.52 8.23
C VAL A 31 -5.29 20.82 8.94
N TRP A 32 -5.95 19.80 9.50
CA TRP A 32 -7.22 19.90 10.20
C TRP A 32 -7.03 19.60 11.70
N PRO A 33 -7.80 20.16 12.64
CA PRO A 33 -8.84 21.16 12.50
C PRO A 33 -8.24 22.54 12.18
N GLY A 34 -8.77 23.19 11.15
CA GLY A 34 -8.55 24.60 10.85
C GLY A 34 -9.91 25.26 10.83
N CYS A 35 -10.37 25.75 11.99
CA CYS A 35 -11.71 26.31 12.09
C CYS A 35 -11.75 27.60 11.27
N MET A 36 -12.63 27.64 10.26
CA MET A 36 -12.78 28.83 9.43
C MET A 36 -13.68 29.84 10.13
N LEU A 37 -13.21 31.08 10.14
CA LEU A 37 -14.01 32.26 10.43
C LEU A 37 -15.14 32.36 9.40
N ASP A 38 -16.36 32.65 9.83
CA ASP A 38 -17.46 33.00 8.94
C ASP A 38 -17.10 34.27 8.14
N PRO A 39 -17.00 34.21 6.80
CA PRO A 39 -16.67 35.38 5.98
C PRO A 39 -17.73 36.49 6.05
N ALA A 40 -18.97 36.18 6.46
CA ALA A 40 -20.07 37.13 6.45
C ALA A 40 -20.05 38.11 7.64
N THR A 41 -19.41 37.75 8.75
CA THR A 41 -19.51 38.51 10.01
C THR A 41 -18.16 39.05 10.51
N GLY A 42 -17.03 38.53 10.02
CA GLY A 42 -15.70 38.97 10.49
C GLY A 42 -15.45 38.71 11.98
N THR A 43 -16.36 37.99 12.64
CA THR A 43 -16.29 37.61 14.05
C THR A 43 -16.12 36.11 14.15
N VAL A 44 -15.26 35.67 15.08
CA VAL A 44 -15.30 34.28 15.57
C VAL A 44 -16.66 34.13 16.25
N ASP A 45 -17.63 33.50 15.59
CA ASP A 45 -18.88 33.16 16.28
C ASP A 45 -18.54 32.01 17.25
N VAL A 46 -18.34 32.40 18.52
CA VAL A 46 -17.83 31.54 19.59
C VAL A 46 -18.78 30.38 19.90
N GLN A 47 -20.01 30.37 19.36
CA GLN A 47 -20.99 29.38 19.79
C GLN A 47 -21.02 28.05 19.03
N VAL A 48 -20.63 27.93 17.75
CA VAL A 48 -20.56 26.60 17.08
C VAL A 48 -19.65 26.62 15.84
N SER A 49 -18.38 27.02 15.97
CA SER A 49 -17.39 26.73 14.91
C SER A 49 -16.94 25.27 15.02
N VAL A 50 -17.88 24.31 14.91
CA VAL A 50 -17.50 22.88 14.87
C VAL A 50 -16.70 22.69 13.60
N CYS A 51 -15.40 22.46 13.77
CA CYS A 51 -14.49 22.03 12.73
C CYS A 51 -14.94 20.66 12.15
N ARG A 52 -16.01 20.66 11.34
CA ARG A 52 -16.58 19.48 10.70
C ARG A 52 -15.58 18.87 9.73
N MET A 53 -15.28 17.59 9.92
CA MET A 53 -14.43 16.85 8.99
C MET A 53 -14.94 17.03 7.54
N PRO A 54 -14.10 17.43 6.57
CA PRO A 54 -14.49 17.52 5.17
C PRO A 54 -15.07 16.19 4.68
N SER A 55 -16.19 16.21 3.96
CA SER A 55 -16.86 15.00 3.47
C SER A 55 -15.94 14.10 2.62
N THR A 56 -14.97 14.69 1.92
CA THR A 56 -13.93 13.94 1.20
C THR A 56 -13.06 13.10 2.15
N LEU A 57 -12.66 13.63 3.32
CA LEU A 57 -11.87 12.88 4.30
C LEU A 57 -12.70 11.79 4.99
N THR A 58 -13.99 12.02 5.21
CA THR A 58 -14.92 10.99 5.71
C THR A 58 -15.09 9.85 4.70
N LEU A 59 -15.30 10.18 3.42
CA LEU A 59 -15.37 9.18 2.34
C LEU A 59 -14.05 8.43 2.18
N ALA A 60 -12.92 9.13 2.26
CA ALA A 60 -11.59 8.52 2.21
C ALA A 60 -11.35 7.58 3.41
N TRP A 61 -11.76 7.99 4.61
CA TRP A 61 -11.71 7.13 5.79
C TRP A 61 -12.54 5.86 5.60
N ALA A 62 -13.78 5.99 5.12
CA ALA A 62 -14.71 4.88 4.90
C ALA A 62 -14.22 3.94 3.80
N ALA A 63 -13.74 4.47 2.68
CA ALA A 63 -13.10 3.70 1.62
C ALA A 63 -11.87 2.95 2.16
N GLY A 64 -11.04 3.61 2.98
CA GLY A 64 -9.91 3.00 3.65
C GLY A 64 -10.34 1.83 4.55
N PHE A 65 -11.39 2.02 5.35
CA PHE A 65 -11.96 0.96 6.20
C PHE A 65 -12.40 -0.25 5.39
N LEU A 66 -13.11 -0.04 4.28
CA LEU A 66 -13.57 -1.12 3.40
C LEU A 66 -12.39 -1.87 2.77
N LEU A 67 -11.38 -1.15 2.27
CA LEU A 67 -10.21 -1.73 1.62
C LEU A 67 -9.33 -2.51 2.63
N VAL A 68 -9.06 -1.94 3.80
CA VAL A 68 -8.31 -2.63 4.86
C VAL A 68 -9.07 -3.88 5.31
N SER A 69 -10.37 -3.78 5.57
CA SER A 69 -11.21 -4.92 5.96
C SER A 69 -11.24 -6.01 4.89
N ALA A 70 -11.48 -5.65 3.62
CA ALA A 70 -11.51 -6.59 2.51
C ALA A 70 -10.17 -7.32 2.33
N GLY A 71 -9.05 -6.59 2.45
CA GLY A 71 -7.73 -7.19 2.44
C GLY A 71 -7.54 -8.19 3.58
N LEU A 72 -7.83 -7.80 4.82
CA LEU A 72 -7.67 -8.67 5.99
C LEU A 72 -8.57 -9.91 5.92
N LEU A 73 -9.81 -9.78 5.44
CA LEU A 73 -10.71 -10.90 5.20
C LEU A 73 -10.16 -11.86 4.13
N SER A 74 -9.58 -11.34 3.05
CA SER A 74 -8.88 -12.16 2.04
C SER A 74 -7.69 -12.93 2.63
N SER A 75 -6.94 -12.30 3.55
CA SER A 75 -5.84 -12.96 4.26
C SER A 75 -6.32 -14.07 5.19
N LEU A 76 -7.40 -13.84 5.95
CA LEU A 76 -8.02 -14.86 6.82
C LEU A 76 -8.58 -16.03 6.02
N ALA A 77 -9.24 -15.76 4.89
CA ALA A 77 -9.77 -16.78 3.99
C ALA A 77 -8.67 -17.64 3.35
N HIS A 78 -7.43 -17.14 3.28
CA HIS A 78 -6.29 -17.88 2.76
C HIS A 78 -5.71 -18.90 3.76
N LEU A 79 -6.04 -18.79 5.06
CA LEU A 79 -5.53 -19.70 6.08
C LEU A 79 -6.17 -21.09 5.97
N GLY A 80 -5.36 -22.15 6.11
CA GLY A 80 -5.88 -23.51 6.16
C GLY A 80 -6.77 -23.81 7.38
N GLN A 81 -6.59 -23.08 8.50
CA GLN A 81 -7.40 -23.23 9.72
C GLN A 81 -7.77 -21.85 10.30
N PRO A 82 -8.75 -21.12 9.71
CA PRO A 82 -9.05 -19.73 10.07
C PRO A 82 -9.50 -19.57 11.54
N ARG A 83 -10.14 -20.60 12.13
CA ARG A 83 -10.53 -20.61 13.56
C ARG A 83 -9.34 -20.48 14.53
N ARG A 84 -8.12 -20.77 14.08
CA ARG A 84 -6.89 -20.70 14.88
C ARG A 84 -6.03 -19.48 14.55
N ALA A 85 -6.52 -18.55 13.72
CA ALA A 85 -5.79 -17.36 13.29
C ALA A 85 -5.26 -16.51 14.47
N TRP A 86 -6.03 -16.43 15.56
CA TRP A 86 -5.63 -15.70 16.77
C TRP A 86 -4.30 -16.19 17.36
N ARG A 87 -3.95 -17.48 17.19
CA ARG A 87 -2.67 -18.03 17.66
C ARG A 87 -1.48 -17.41 16.94
N ALA A 88 -1.65 -17.00 15.68
CA ALA A 88 -0.60 -16.35 14.91
C ALA A 88 -0.16 -15.01 15.51
N LEU A 89 -1.04 -14.33 16.26
CA LEU A 89 -0.75 -13.06 16.92
C LEU A 89 0.15 -13.22 18.16
N SER A 90 0.31 -14.42 18.70
CA SER A 90 1.12 -14.63 19.93
C SER A 90 2.63 -14.45 19.71
N GLN A 91 3.13 -14.64 18.49
CA GLN A 91 4.56 -14.74 18.18
C GLN A 91 5.20 -13.42 17.74
N TRP A 92 4.75 -12.27 18.26
CA TRP A 92 5.13 -10.95 17.77
C TRP A 92 6.61 -10.59 17.97
N ARG A 93 7.29 -11.24 18.93
CA ARG A 93 8.71 -11.02 19.17
C ARG A 93 9.58 -11.55 18.03
N SER A 94 9.20 -12.67 17.41
CA SER A 94 10.01 -13.39 16.41
C SER A 94 9.42 -13.37 15.00
N SER A 95 8.12 -13.07 14.84
CA SER A 95 7.42 -13.16 13.55
C SER A 95 6.91 -11.81 13.05
N TRP A 96 7.33 -11.44 11.84
CA TRP A 96 6.78 -10.26 11.14
C TRP A 96 5.31 -10.41 10.77
N LEU A 97 4.85 -11.63 10.47
CA LEU A 97 3.44 -11.92 10.21
C LEU A 97 2.58 -11.61 11.44
N SER A 98 3.08 -11.96 12.64
CA SER A 98 2.41 -11.63 13.89
C SER A 98 2.37 -10.12 14.14
N ARG A 99 3.50 -9.43 13.91
CA ARG A 99 3.58 -7.95 14.04
C ARG A 99 2.63 -7.24 13.08
N GLU A 100 2.52 -7.70 11.83
CA GLU A 100 1.55 -7.20 10.86
C GLU A 100 0.12 -7.36 11.38
N GLY A 101 -0.26 -8.55 11.84
CA GLY A 101 -1.60 -8.80 12.36
C GLY A 101 -1.95 -7.91 13.55
N ILE A 102 -1.01 -7.71 14.50
CA ILE A 102 -1.21 -6.81 15.63
C ILE A 102 -1.30 -5.35 15.17
N ALA A 103 -0.39 -4.90 14.31
CA ALA A 103 -0.38 -3.52 13.81
C ALA A 103 -1.66 -3.20 13.04
N ALA A 104 -2.13 -4.13 12.20
CA ALA A 104 -3.38 -4.04 11.46
C ALA A 104 -4.59 -3.88 12.38
N LEU A 105 -4.68 -4.67 13.45
CA LEU A 105 -5.76 -4.56 14.45
C LEU A 105 -5.67 -3.24 15.23
N LEU A 106 -4.45 -2.83 15.62
CA LEU A 106 -4.24 -1.56 16.33
C LEU A 106 -4.57 -0.35 15.46
N ALA A 107 -4.42 -0.42 14.13
CA ALA A 107 -4.79 0.67 13.22
C ALA A 107 -6.30 1.01 13.26
N TYR A 108 -7.16 0.04 13.60
CA TYR A 108 -8.60 0.30 13.77
C TYR A 108 -8.91 1.17 14.99
N VAL A 109 -8.03 1.24 15.99
CA VAL A 109 -8.25 2.05 17.21
C VAL A 109 -8.32 3.54 16.87
N PRO A 110 -7.28 4.19 16.29
CA PRO A 110 -7.37 5.58 15.90
C PRO A 110 -8.34 5.80 14.73
N ALA A 111 -8.55 4.81 13.85
CA ALA A 111 -9.57 4.91 12.79
C ALA A 111 -10.97 5.05 13.40
N THR A 112 -11.32 4.20 14.38
CA THR A 112 -12.59 4.28 15.11
C THR A 112 -12.68 5.56 15.92
N GLY A 113 -11.57 6.02 16.52
CA GLY A 113 -11.49 7.31 17.21
C GLY A 113 -11.91 8.47 16.32
N LEU A 114 -11.36 8.56 15.10
CA LEU A 114 -11.77 9.59 14.13
C LEU A 114 -13.24 9.47 13.71
N PHE A 115 -13.76 8.25 13.58
CA PHE A 115 -15.18 8.03 13.28
C PHE A 115 -16.10 8.49 14.41
N LEU A 116 -15.76 8.20 15.67
CA LEU A 116 -16.54 8.64 16.83
C LEU A 116 -16.51 10.17 16.99
N ILE A 117 -15.36 10.80 16.74
CA ILE A 117 -15.22 12.25 16.66
C ILE A 117 -16.17 12.80 15.59
N TRP A 118 -16.12 12.25 14.36
CA TRP A 118 -17.00 12.67 13.27
C TRP A 118 -18.48 12.48 13.62
N LEU A 119 -18.87 11.34 14.19
CA LEU A 119 -20.27 11.05 14.55
C LEU A 119 -20.81 12.05 15.58
N GLY A 120 -20.00 12.41 16.58
CA GLY A 120 -20.37 13.41 17.56
C GLY A 120 -20.46 14.83 16.97
N GLN A 121 -19.67 15.16 15.93
CA GLN A 121 -19.81 16.43 15.20
C GLN A 121 -21.13 16.53 14.40
N GLN A 122 -21.73 15.39 14.03
CA GLN A 122 -23.00 15.34 13.30
C GLN A 122 -24.23 15.30 14.21
N SER A 123 -24.08 14.96 15.48
CA SER A 123 -25.21 14.70 16.40
C SER A 123 -25.51 15.94 17.26
N PRO A 124 -26.62 16.68 17.02
CA PRO A 124 -27.05 17.74 17.93
C PRO A 124 -27.57 17.10 19.23
N GLY A 125 -26.75 17.16 20.29
CA GLY A 125 -27.11 16.68 21.63
C GLY A 125 -26.24 15.51 22.12
N HIS A 126 -25.26 15.85 22.96
CA HIS A 126 -24.64 15.08 24.07
C HIS A 126 -24.32 13.57 23.96
N LEU A 127 -24.43 12.90 22.80
CA LEU A 127 -24.01 11.49 22.65
C LEU A 127 -22.51 11.29 22.91
N VAL A 128 -21.72 12.34 22.68
CA VAL A 128 -20.30 12.40 23.00
C VAL A 128 -20.08 13.69 23.81
N PRO A 129 -19.38 13.67 24.96
CA PRO A 129 -19.11 14.87 25.74
C PRO A 129 -18.51 15.98 24.87
N ALA A 130 -19.00 17.21 24.98
CA ALA A 130 -18.51 18.37 24.23
C ALA A 130 -16.97 18.54 24.35
N LEU A 131 -16.40 18.13 25.49
CA LEU A 131 -14.95 18.09 25.76
C LEU A 131 -14.13 17.23 24.77
N ILE A 132 -14.72 16.20 24.17
CA ILE A 132 -14.08 15.34 23.16
C ILE A 132 -14.21 15.96 21.75
N LEU A 133 -15.28 16.71 21.50
CA LEU A 133 -15.63 17.25 20.18
C LEU A 133 -14.91 18.55 19.83
N GLU A 134 -14.55 19.34 20.85
CA GLU A 134 -13.87 20.63 20.69
C GLU A 134 -12.35 20.54 20.86
N ASN A 135 -11.82 19.38 21.24
CA ASN A 135 -10.40 19.22 21.52
C ASN A 135 -9.62 18.97 20.22
N GLU A 136 -9.12 20.05 19.61
CA GLU A 136 -8.30 19.96 18.40
C GLU A 136 -7.06 19.07 18.58
N THR A 137 -6.46 19.10 19.77
CA THR A 137 -5.30 18.27 20.09
C THR A 137 -5.66 16.79 20.00
N LEU A 138 -6.85 16.39 20.47
CA LEU A 138 -7.31 15.02 20.38
C LEU A 138 -7.47 14.58 18.92
N VAL A 139 -8.05 15.42 18.05
CA VAL A 139 -8.19 15.13 16.62
C VAL A 139 -6.81 14.95 15.96
N ARG A 140 -5.89 15.88 16.22
CA ARG A 140 -4.53 15.85 15.65
C ARG A 140 -3.72 14.65 16.11
N VAL A 141 -3.76 14.34 17.41
CA VAL A 141 -3.11 13.15 17.97
C VAL A 141 -3.72 11.88 17.40
N THR A 142 -5.05 11.79 17.31
CA THR A 142 -5.72 10.61 16.72
C THR A 142 -5.36 10.44 15.25
N GLY A 143 -5.30 11.52 14.48
CA GLY A 143 -4.83 11.52 13.09
C GLY A 143 -3.37 11.06 12.96
N ALA A 144 -2.48 11.58 13.81
CA ALA A 144 -1.07 11.19 13.83
C ALA A 144 -0.90 9.70 14.18
N LEU A 145 -1.68 9.19 15.14
CA LEU A 145 -1.71 7.77 15.49
C LEU A 145 -2.20 6.90 14.33
N LEU A 146 -3.23 7.33 13.60
CA LEU A 146 -3.71 6.61 12.41
C LEU A 146 -2.64 6.55 11.31
N ALA A 147 -1.97 7.67 11.06
CA ALA A 147 -0.87 7.74 10.09
C ALA A 147 0.28 6.81 10.48
N ALA A 148 0.71 6.86 11.75
CA ALA A 148 1.76 6.01 12.27
C ALA A 148 1.39 4.53 12.21
N ALA A 149 0.18 4.16 12.64
CA ALA A 149 -0.29 2.77 12.61
C ALA A 149 -0.37 2.22 11.17
N SER A 150 -0.77 3.05 10.20
CA SER A 150 -0.80 2.69 8.78
C SER A 150 0.61 2.41 8.24
N VAL A 151 1.58 3.29 8.53
CA VAL A 151 2.99 3.10 8.14
C VAL A 151 3.59 1.85 8.79
N VAL A 152 3.37 1.65 10.09
CA VAL A 152 3.86 0.48 10.83
C VAL A 152 3.29 -0.80 10.23
N THR A 153 2.02 -0.82 9.88
CA THR A 153 1.37 -2.00 9.29
C THR A 153 2.00 -2.35 7.93
N VAL A 154 2.09 -1.39 7.01
CA VAL A 154 2.72 -1.60 5.69
C VAL A 154 4.19 -1.98 5.82
N PHE A 155 4.89 -1.40 6.79
CA PHE A 155 6.27 -1.77 7.12
C PHE A 155 6.37 -3.22 7.58
N CYS A 156 5.47 -3.70 8.45
CA CYS A 156 5.42 -5.10 8.85
C CYS A 156 5.12 -6.02 7.66
N THR A 157 4.15 -5.69 6.82
CA THR A 157 3.82 -6.43 5.59
C THR A 157 5.04 -6.59 4.70
N ALA A 158 5.80 -5.51 4.47
CA ALA A 158 6.99 -5.55 3.64
C ALA A 158 8.10 -6.43 4.24
N ASN A 159 8.26 -6.41 5.56
CA ASN A 159 9.29 -7.18 6.26
C ASN A 159 9.03 -8.68 6.30
N ILE A 160 7.80 -9.14 6.09
CA ILE A 160 7.49 -10.56 5.87
C ILE A 160 8.29 -11.10 4.67
N TYR A 161 8.48 -10.27 3.65
CA TYR A 161 9.26 -10.63 2.46
C TYR A 161 10.74 -10.29 2.65
N ALA A 162 11.04 -9.11 3.19
CA ALA A 162 12.43 -8.65 3.32
C ALA A 162 13.28 -9.54 4.25
N CYS A 163 12.67 -10.25 5.19
CA CYS A 163 13.40 -11.17 6.08
C CYS A 163 13.77 -12.51 5.44
N LEU A 164 13.21 -12.86 4.27
CA LEU A 164 13.38 -14.17 3.63
C LEU A 164 14.68 -14.27 2.84
N LYS A 165 15.80 -14.49 3.56
CA LYS A 165 17.15 -14.70 3.01
C LYS A 165 17.22 -15.67 1.81
N PRO A 166 16.47 -16.80 1.79
CA PRO A 166 16.54 -17.74 0.66
C PRO A 166 16.04 -17.18 -0.67
N ILE A 167 15.32 -16.05 -0.67
CA ILE A 167 14.76 -15.44 -1.87
C ILE A 167 15.42 -14.07 -2.06
N ARG A 168 16.50 -14.03 -2.83
CA ARG A 168 17.29 -12.81 -3.05
C ARG A 168 16.47 -11.62 -3.57
N ALA A 169 15.48 -11.88 -4.42
CA ALA A 169 14.61 -10.83 -4.95
C ALA A 169 13.75 -10.17 -3.84
N TRP A 170 13.47 -10.87 -2.74
CA TRP A 170 12.72 -10.34 -1.61
C TRP A 170 13.63 -9.84 -0.50
N HIS A 171 14.77 -10.49 -0.27
CA HIS A 171 15.80 -10.04 0.66
C HIS A 171 16.60 -8.86 0.06
N ASN A 172 15.90 -7.74 -0.14
CA ASN A 172 16.44 -6.53 -0.75
C ASN A 172 15.95 -5.30 0.03
N ARG A 173 16.86 -4.34 0.27
CA ARG A 173 16.59 -3.11 1.04
C ARG A 173 15.51 -2.22 0.42
N LEU A 174 15.27 -2.34 -0.89
CA LEU A 174 14.26 -1.57 -1.62
C LEU A 174 12.85 -2.15 -1.49
N VAL A 175 12.68 -3.35 -0.92
CA VAL A 175 11.34 -3.94 -0.73
C VAL A 175 10.49 -3.10 0.21
N VAL A 176 11.04 -2.68 1.36
CA VAL A 176 10.31 -1.85 2.34
C VAL A 176 9.94 -0.48 1.76
N PRO A 177 10.88 0.31 1.19
CA PRO A 177 10.54 1.56 0.50
C PRO A 177 9.52 1.38 -0.62
N ALA A 178 9.58 0.30 -1.40
CA ALA A 178 8.63 0.05 -2.48
C ALA A 178 7.20 -0.14 -1.93
N HIS A 179 7.02 -0.93 -0.88
CA HIS A 179 5.70 -1.15 -0.29
C HIS A 179 5.11 0.15 0.29
N LEU A 180 5.93 0.94 0.98
CA LEU A 180 5.50 2.23 1.52
C LEU A 180 5.15 3.23 0.42
N ALA A 181 5.97 3.32 -0.63
CA ALA A 181 5.72 4.19 -1.78
C ALA A 181 4.45 3.78 -2.53
N PHE A 182 4.21 2.48 -2.71
CA PHE A 182 3.00 1.99 -3.37
C PHE A 182 1.74 2.16 -2.53
N ALA A 183 1.81 1.97 -1.22
CA ALA A 183 0.71 2.30 -0.32
C ALA A 183 0.38 3.79 -0.42
N ALA A 184 1.39 4.67 -0.32
CA ALA A 184 1.19 6.11 -0.45
C ALA A 184 0.62 6.50 -1.84
N LEU A 185 1.15 5.95 -2.93
CA LEU A 185 0.68 6.23 -4.29
C LEU A 185 -0.77 5.76 -4.49
N SER A 186 -1.08 4.51 -4.16
CA SER A 186 -2.45 3.97 -4.31
C SER A 186 -3.45 4.69 -3.41
N GLY A 187 -3.06 5.05 -2.18
CA GLY A 187 -3.85 5.91 -1.30
C GLY A 187 -4.09 7.30 -1.90
N MET A 188 -3.06 7.91 -2.51
CA MET A 188 -3.19 9.24 -3.12
C MET A 188 -4.07 9.20 -4.38
N LEU A 189 -3.97 8.15 -5.20
CA LEU A 189 -4.85 7.94 -6.35
C LEU A 189 -6.31 7.83 -5.92
N LEU A 190 -6.58 7.07 -4.84
CA LEU A 190 -7.93 6.97 -4.27
C LEU A 190 -8.41 8.31 -3.72
N LEU A 191 -7.58 9.00 -2.94
CA LEU A 191 -7.93 10.30 -2.38
C LEU A 191 -8.24 11.32 -3.47
N TRP A 192 -7.43 11.35 -4.54
CA TRP A 192 -7.66 12.25 -5.67
C TRP A 192 -8.95 11.93 -6.43
N ALA A 193 -9.24 10.66 -6.68
CA ALA A 193 -10.49 10.24 -7.32
C ALA A 193 -11.73 10.55 -6.46
N LEU A 194 -11.66 10.33 -5.14
CA LEU A 194 -12.73 10.67 -4.21
C LEU A 194 -12.94 12.18 -4.11
N ALA A 195 -11.86 12.97 -4.10
CA ALA A 195 -11.92 14.43 -4.07
C ALA A 195 -12.52 15.04 -5.35
N ALA A 196 -12.58 14.27 -6.44
CA ALA A 196 -13.16 14.63 -7.72
C ALA A 196 -14.64 14.26 -7.86
N LEU A 197 -15.24 13.57 -6.87
CA LEU A 197 -16.68 13.35 -6.86
C LEU A 197 -17.42 14.69 -6.72
N PRO A 198 -18.61 14.84 -7.34
CA PRO A 198 -19.46 16.00 -7.11
C PRO A 198 -19.71 16.17 -5.61
N ARG A 199 -19.21 17.27 -5.04
CA ARG A 199 -19.32 17.52 -3.61
C ARG A 199 -20.72 18.03 -3.31
N TRP A 200 -21.36 17.41 -2.31
CA TRP A 200 -22.67 17.83 -1.84
C TRP A 200 -22.58 18.87 -0.71
N ASP A 201 -21.37 19.25 -0.28
CA ASP A 201 -21.12 20.17 0.83
C ASP A 201 -20.23 21.38 0.46
N LEU A 202 -20.51 22.48 1.16
CA LEU A 202 -19.98 23.85 1.08
C LEU A 202 -18.47 23.97 1.38
N MET A 203 -17.58 23.42 0.56
CA MET A 203 -16.18 23.85 0.61
C MET A 203 -16.06 25.25 -0.02
N PRO A 204 -15.42 26.23 0.64
CA PRO A 204 -15.16 27.52 0.02
C PRO A 204 -14.36 27.34 -1.28
N ALA A 205 -14.81 27.98 -2.37
CA ALA A 205 -14.21 27.86 -3.71
C ALA A 205 -12.67 28.04 -3.73
N ALA A 206 -12.14 28.90 -2.85
CA ALA A 206 -10.69 29.13 -2.73
C ALA A 206 -9.90 27.88 -2.30
N GLN A 207 -10.46 27.04 -1.44
CA GLN A 207 -9.80 25.83 -0.96
C GLN A 207 -9.89 24.69 -1.98
N GLU A 208 -10.93 24.69 -2.82
CA GLU A 208 -11.05 23.75 -3.94
C GLU A 208 -9.89 23.90 -4.93
N THR A 209 -9.53 25.14 -5.26
CA THR A 209 -8.41 25.46 -6.16
C THR A 209 -7.06 24.93 -5.66
N VAL A 210 -6.83 24.98 -4.34
CA VAL A 210 -5.58 24.48 -3.75
C VAL A 210 -5.50 22.95 -3.86
N TRP A 211 -6.55 22.24 -3.47
CA TRP A 211 -6.57 20.77 -3.51
C TRP A 211 -6.62 20.21 -4.94
N SER A 212 -7.23 20.93 -5.89
CA SER A 212 -7.21 20.56 -7.31
C SER A 212 -5.81 20.61 -7.92
N VAL A 213 -4.87 21.33 -7.29
CA VAL A 213 -3.45 21.36 -7.69
C VAL A 213 -2.61 20.39 -6.86
N LEU A 214 -2.76 20.41 -5.53
CA LEU A 214 -1.92 19.62 -4.63
C LEU A 214 -2.05 18.11 -4.83
N LEU A 215 -3.28 17.60 -5.00
CA LEU A 215 -3.53 16.17 -5.15
C LEU A 215 -2.89 15.58 -6.42
N PRO A 216 -3.15 16.09 -7.64
CA PRO A 216 -2.48 15.59 -8.83
C PRO A 216 -0.97 15.82 -8.79
N PHE A 217 -0.49 16.94 -8.23
CA PHE A 217 0.94 17.15 -8.04
C PHE A 217 1.57 16.06 -7.16
N ALA A 218 0.93 15.72 -6.03
CA ALA A 218 1.40 14.65 -5.15
C ALA A 218 1.36 13.27 -5.84
N VAL A 219 0.38 13.00 -6.70
CA VAL A 219 0.35 11.79 -7.55
C VAL A 219 1.58 11.73 -8.45
N ILE A 220 1.93 12.82 -9.13
CA ILE A 220 3.12 12.87 -10.00
C ILE A 220 4.38 12.54 -9.20
N VAL A 221 4.58 13.21 -8.06
CA VAL A 221 5.75 13.00 -7.19
C VAL A 221 5.82 11.55 -6.71
N LEU A 222 4.73 11.00 -6.18
CA LEU A 222 4.69 9.63 -5.67
C LEU A 222 4.86 8.59 -6.79
N ALA A 223 4.34 8.85 -7.99
CA ALA A 223 4.52 7.98 -9.16
C ALA A 223 5.99 7.96 -9.60
N VAL A 224 6.66 9.11 -9.64
CA VAL A 224 8.10 9.21 -9.96
C VAL A 224 8.95 8.48 -8.92
N ILE A 225 8.70 8.72 -7.63
CA ILE A 225 9.42 8.04 -6.52
C ILE A 225 9.22 6.52 -6.63
N SER A 226 7.97 6.07 -6.83
CA SER A 226 7.63 4.66 -6.96
C SER A 226 8.31 4.00 -8.16
N ALA A 227 8.31 4.66 -9.32
CA ALA A 227 8.99 4.19 -10.52
C ALA A 227 10.51 4.13 -10.32
N ALA A 228 11.12 5.14 -9.69
CA ALA A 228 12.55 5.19 -9.42
C ALA A 228 12.99 4.05 -8.49
N ILE A 229 12.24 3.81 -7.41
CA ILE A 229 12.49 2.69 -6.49
C ILE A 229 12.39 1.35 -7.25
N LYS A 230 11.39 1.18 -8.13
CA LYS A 230 11.23 -0.07 -8.90
C LYS A 230 12.31 -0.30 -9.94
N LEU A 231 12.72 0.74 -10.66
CA LEU A 231 13.83 0.66 -11.59
C LEU A 231 15.13 0.29 -10.86
N ALA A 232 15.39 0.92 -9.70
CA ALA A 232 16.54 0.59 -8.86
C ALA A 232 16.47 -0.85 -8.32
N TYR A 233 15.28 -1.30 -7.91
CA TYR A 233 15.03 -2.66 -7.45
C TYR A 233 15.32 -3.69 -8.55
N TRP A 234 14.76 -3.50 -9.76
CA TRP A 234 15.01 -4.38 -10.89
C TRP A 234 16.48 -4.41 -11.29
N LYS A 235 17.14 -3.25 -11.32
CA LYS A 235 18.59 -3.18 -11.56
C LYS A 235 19.40 -3.99 -10.54
N GLN A 236 18.96 -4.06 -9.27
CA GLN A 236 19.65 -4.85 -8.25
C GLN A 236 19.41 -6.36 -8.39
N ILE A 237 18.17 -6.78 -8.68
CA ILE A 237 17.84 -8.21 -8.77
C ILE A 237 18.31 -8.84 -10.08
N ASP A 238 18.47 -8.05 -11.15
CA ASP A 238 18.98 -8.52 -12.45
C ASP A 238 20.50 -8.76 -12.44
N ARG A 239 21.23 -8.25 -11.42
CA ARG A 239 22.65 -8.58 -11.26
C ARG A 239 22.79 -10.08 -10.98
N PRO A 240 23.78 -10.79 -11.56
CA PRO A 240 24.01 -12.19 -11.24
C PRO A 240 24.23 -12.37 -9.73
N SER A 241 23.72 -13.47 -9.16
CA SER A 241 23.81 -13.72 -7.71
C SER A 241 25.19 -14.16 -7.25
N GLY A 242 26.03 -14.63 -8.17
CA GLY A 242 27.28 -15.32 -7.83
C GLY A 242 27.08 -16.70 -7.17
N LEU A 243 25.87 -17.01 -6.69
CA LEU A 243 25.52 -18.32 -6.15
C LEU A 243 25.47 -19.36 -7.27
N ARG A 244 26.10 -20.51 -7.02
CA ARG A 244 26.27 -21.64 -7.95
C ARG A 244 25.86 -22.91 -7.24
N THR A 245 25.56 -23.95 -8.00
CA THR A 245 25.25 -25.30 -7.46
C THR A 245 26.33 -25.78 -6.50
N ALA A 246 27.61 -25.55 -6.81
CA ALA A 246 28.74 -25.88 -5.95
C ALA A 246 28.65 -25.26 -4.55
N HIS A 247 28.18 -24.01 -4.42
CA HIS A 247 28.01 -23.34 -3.12
C HIS A 247 26.90 -23.99 -2.28
N ALA A 248 25.88 -24.59 -2.91
CA ALA A 248 24.75 -25.19 -2.22
C ALA A 248 25.10 -26.55 -1.55
N ILE A 249 26.13 -27.23 -2.07
CA ILE A 249 26.59 -28.55 -1.60
C ILE A 249 27.99 -28.50 -0.97
N GLY A 250 28.60 -27.32 -0.81
CA GLY A 250 29.91 -27.14 -0.20
C GLY A 250 31.08 -27.70 -1.03
N LEU A 251 30.93 -27.76 -2.36
CA LEU A 251 31.94 -28.28 -3.30
C LEU A 251 32.53 -27.17 -4.18
N ASP A 252 32.60 -25.95 -3.67
CA ASP A 252 33.13 -24.78 -4.38
C ASP A 252 34.60 -24.94 -4.77
N ALA A 253 35.39 -25.60 -3.93
CA ALA A 253 36.78 -25.94 -4.22
C ALA A 253 36.96 -26.84 -5.46
N LEU A 254 35.94 -27.62 -5.84
CA LEU A 254 35.96 -28.50 -7.01
C LEU A 254 35.60 -27.78 -8.32
N GLY A 255 35.34 -26.47 -8.27
CA GLY A 255 35.06 -25.66 -9.45
C GLY A 255 33.63 -25.83 -9.97
N ASN A 256 33.48 -26.25 -11.23
CA ASN A 256 32.19 -26.31 -11.90
C ASN A 256 31.45 -27.62 -11.58
N VAL A 257 30.55 -27.56 -10.61
CA VAL A 257 29.72 -28.72 -10.23
C VAL A 257 28.36 -28.68 -10.92
N ARG A 258 28.00 -29.78 -11.57
CA ARG A 258 26.69 -30.01 -12.19
C ARG A 258 25.99 -31.20 -11.54
N SER A 259 24.66 -31.12 -11.39
CA SER A 259 23.83 -32.28 -11.05
C SER A 259 23.89 -33.29 -12.20
N PHE A 260 24.27 -34.53 -11.85
CA PHE A 260 24.28 -35.67 -12.79
C PHE A 260 22.87 -36.21 -13.01
N GLU A 261 22.12 -36.38 -11.91
CA GLU A 261 20.72 -36.79 -11.91
C GLU A 261 19.93 -35.87 -10.98
N GLN A 262 18.64 -35.67 -11.29
CA GLN A 262 17.76 -34.91 -10.41
C GLN A 262 17.46 -35.70 -9.13
N PRO A 263 17.24 -35.05 -7.98
CA PRO A 263 16.94 -35.74 -6.72
C PRO A 263 15.53 -36.37 -6.68
N HIS A 264 14.85 -36.46 -7.83
CA HIS A 264 13.53 -37.05 -7.98
C HIS A 264 13.32 -37.53 -9.42
N THR A 265 12.43 -38.50 -9.59
CA THR A 265 12.00 -39.03 -10.89
C THR A 265 10.69 -38.42 -11.40
N GLN A 266 9.91 -37.77 -10.52
CA GLN A 266 8.62 -37.14 -10.84
C GLN A 266 8.60 -35.67 -10.43
N GLU A 267 7.66 -34.90 -11.00
CA GLU A 267 7.39 -33.54 -10.52
C GLU A 267 7.02 -33.56 -9.04
N ASN A 268 7.43 -32.52 -8.32
CA ASN A 268 7.19 -32.39 -6.90
C ASN A 268 6.73 -30.97 -6.55
N TYR A 269 6.35 -30.80 -5.29
CA TYR A 269 5.89 -29.50 -4.79
C TYR A 269 6.92 -28.37 -5.05
N LEU A 270 8.22 -28.64 -4.86
CA LEU A 270 9.27 -27.62 -5.01
C LEU A 270 9.41 -27.15 -6.46
N THR A 271 9.39 -28.06 -7.43
CA THR A 271 9.49 -27.74 -8.86
C THR A 271 8.26 -26.99 -9.36
N HIS A 272 7.07 -27.35 -8.88
CA HIS A 272 5.83 -26.66 -9.21
C HIS A 272 5.72 -25.27 -8.56
N GLU A 273 6.06 -25.13 -7.28
CA GLU A 273 5.87 -23.89 -6.52
C GLU A 273 7.04 -22.90 -6.68
N MET A 274 8.28 -23.40 -6.63
CA MET A 274 9.50 -22.59 -6.66
C MET A 274 10.08 -22.44 -8.07
N GLY A 275 9.73 -23.32 -9.01
CA GLY A 275 10.24 -23.35 -10.39
C GLY A 275 9.50 -22.50 -11.43
N PHE A 276 8.49 -21.71 -11.03
CA PHE A 276 7.55 -20.99 -11.92
C PHE A 276 8.19 -20.31 -13.15
N ARG A 277 7.84 -20.78 -14.36
CA ARG A 277 8.52 -20.44 -15.63
C ARG A 277 7.92 -19.27 -16.42
N ILE A 278 6.62 -18.97 -16.28
CA ILE A 278 5.88 -18.09 -17.21
C ILE A 278 6.40 -16.64 -17.20
N ALA A 279 6.67 -16.06 -16.02
CA ALA A 279 7.13 -14.67 -15.94
C ALA A 279 8.52 -14.46 -16.57
N ARG A 280 9.35 -15.50 -16.73
CA ARG A 280 10.73 -15.35 -17.19
C ARG A 280 10.83 -15.03 -18.68
N LYS A 281 9.94 -15.61 -19.50
CA LYS A 281 9.93 -15.38 -20.96
C LYS A 281 9.43 -13.98 -21.33
N HIS A 282 8.59 -13.38 -20.48
CA HIS A 282 7.90 -12.11 -20.76
C HIS A 282 8.20 -11.00 -19.73
N SER A 283 9.17 -11.19 -18.83
CA SER A 283 9.46 -10.27 -17.72
C SER A 283 9.65 -8.84 -18.21
N ARG A 284 10.48 -8.63 -19.23
CA ARG A 284 10.73 -7.28 -19.78
C ARG A 284 9.47 -6.58 -20.26
N LYS A 285 8.58 -7.29 -20.98
CA LYS A 285 7.31 -6.73 -21.47
C LYS A 285 6.39 -6.40 -20.29
N LEU A 286 6.26 -7.30 -19.33
CA LEU A 286 5.39 -7.10 -18.17
C LEU A 286 5.90 -5.99 -17.24
N ARG A 287 7.21 -5.87 -17.05
CA ARG A 287 7.84 -4.75 -16.32
C ARG A 287 7.55 -3.42 -17.00
N MET A 288 7.62 -3.36 -18.33
CA MET A 288 7.27 -2.14 -19.08
C MET A 288 5.79 -1.79 -18.92
N ILE A 289 4.88 -2.77 -19.02
CA ILE A 289 3.44 -2.54 -18.78
C ILE A 289 3.21 -2.04 -17.35
N CYS A 290 3.89 -2.62 -16.36
CA CYS A 290 3.83 -2.18 -14.98
C CYS A 290 4.28 -0.71 -14.82
N LEU A 291 5.40 -0.30 -15.44
CA LEU A 291 5.86 1.09 -15.40
C LEU A 291 4.87 2.05 -16.07
N LEU A 292 4.35 1.65 -17.24
CA LEU A 292 3.44 2.48 -18.02
C LEU A 292 2.08 2.62 -17.34
N ALA A 293 1.46 1.52 -16.93
CA ALA A 293 0.15 1.53 -16.30
C ALA A 293 0.20 2.04 -14.85
N GLY A 294 1.19 1.60 -14.07
CA GLY A 294 1.27 1.87 -12.63
C GLY A 294 1.80 3.26 -12.27
N PHE A 295 2.63 3.86 -13.12
CA PHE A 295 3.31 5.12 -12.78
C PHE A 295 3.21 6.18 -13.87
N ALA A 296 3.59 5.87 -15.12
CA ALA A 296 3.63 6.87 -16.19
C ALA A 296 2.24 7.39 -16.55
N THR A 297 1.26 6.49 -16.72
CA THR A 297 -0.12 6.87 -17.07
C THR A 297 -0.77 7.71 -15.96
N PRO A 298 -0.71 7.33 -14.67
CA PRO A 298 -1.19 8.18 -13.59
C PRO A 298 -0.50 9.55 -13.52
N ALA A 299 0.81 9.62 -13.72
CA ALA A 299 1.55 10.88 -13.72
C ALA A 299 1.15 11.80 -14.89
N ILE A 300 0.98 11.24 -16.09
CA ILE A 300 0.54 11.98 -17.27
C ILE A 300 -0.88 12.49 -17.08
N LEU A 301 -1.80 11.65 -16.58
CA LEU A 301 -3.19 12.07 -16.31
C LEU A 301 -3.26 13.15 -15.22
N ALA A 302 -2.44 13.05 -14.18
CA ALA A 302 -2.32 14.08 -13.17
C ALA A 302 -1.75 15.40 -13.75
N LEU A 303 -0.77 15.33 -14.64
CA LEU A 303 -0.25 16.51 -15.34
C LEU A 303 -1.33 17.13 -16.25
N LEU A 304 -2.08 16.31 -16.98
CA LEU A 304 -3.20 16.79 -17.80
C LEU A 304 -4.28 17.45 -16.96
N ALA A 305 -4.59 16.93 -15.77
CA ALA A 305 -5.53 17.56 -14.85
C ALA A 305 -5.06 18.94 -14.35
N LEU A 306 -3.75 19.13 -14.19
CA LEU A 306 -3.17 20.44 -13.84
C LEU A 306 -3.24 21.44 -14.99
N LEU A 307 -3.00 20.98 -16.22
CA LEU A 307 -3.00 21.83 -17.42
C LEU A 307 -4.43 22.11 -17.94
N LEU A 308 -5.34 21.15 -17.78
CA LEU A 308 -6.71 21.16 -18.27
C LEU A 308 -7.66 20.77 -17.13
N PRO A 309 -7.98 21.69 -16.19
CA PRO A 309 -8.81 21.39 -15.01
C PRO A 309 -10.17 20.78 -15.33
N ALA A 310 -10.75 21.11 -16.49
CA ALA A 310 -12.01 20.54 -16.97
C ALA A 310 -11.99 19.01 -17.14
N LEU A 311 -10.80 18.41 -17.38
CA LEU A 311 -10.62 16.97 -17.49
C LEU A 311 -10.24 16.32 -16.14
N GLY A 312 -10.09 17.10 -15.07
CA GLY A 312 -9.51 16.65 -13.81
C GLY A 312 -10.24 15.47 -13.17
N ALA A 313 -11.58 15.49 -13.17
CA ALA A 313 -12.35 14.40 -12.58
C ALA A 313 -12.22 13.09 -13.38
N PHE A 314 -12.33 13.17 -14.71
CA PHE A 314 -12.12 12.01 -15.58
C PHE A 314 -10.69 11.46 -15.45
N ALA A 315 -9.70 12.35 -15.44
CA ALA A 315 -8.29 11.99 -15.29
C ALA A 315 -8.02 11.29 -13.95
N ALA A 316 -8.63 11.74 -12.85
CA ALA A 316 -8.46 11.15 -11.52
C ALA A 316 -8.94 9.68 -11.47
N TRP A 317 -10.14 9.42 -11.99
CA TRP A 317 -10.70 8.05 -12.04
C TRP A 317 -9.93 7.13 -12.97
N LEU A 318 -9.54 7.62 -14.15
CA LEU A 318 -8.73 6.83 -15.08
C LEU A 318 -7.32 6.55 -14.51
N ALA A 319 -6.72 7.52 -13.82
CA ALA A 319 -5.43 7.34 -13.14
C ALA A 319 -5.53 6.31 -12.02
N LEU A 320 -6.61 6.30 -11.25
CA LEU A 320 -6.88 5.29 -10.22
C LEU A 320 -6.96 3.89 -10.85
N LEU A 321 -7.76 3.70 -11.90
CA LEU A 321 -7.93 2.39 -12.54
C LEU A 321 -6.62 1.88 -13.16
N ALA A 322 -5.91 2.75 -13.90
CA ALA A 322 -4.63 2.41 -14.52
C ALA A 322 -3.57 2.11 -13.45
N GLY A 323 -3.43 2.99 -12.46
CA GLY A 323 -2.45 2.89 -11.39
C GLY A 323 -2.64 1.61 -10.55
N MET A 324 -3.87 1.33 -10.12
CA MET A 324 -4.19 0.11 -9.38
C MET A 324 -3.91 -1.14 -10.21
N SER A 325 -4.29 -1.16 -11.49
CA SER A 325 -3.99 -2.28 -12.40
C SER A 325 -2.49 -2.52 -12.54
N GLY A 326 -1.70 -1.45 -12.66
CA GLY A 326 -0.24 -1.51 -12.70
C GLY A 326 0.40 -2.01 -11.41
N ILE A 327 -0.15 -1.62 -10.25
CA ILE A 327 0.30 -2.11 -8.93
C ILE A 327 -0.07 -3.59 -8.73
N PHE A 328 -1.25 -4.04 -9.18
CA PHE A 328 -1.61 -5.46 -9.18
C PHE A 328 -0.64 -6.29 -10.02
N LEU A 329 -0.31 -5.80 -11.23
CA LEU A 329 0.67 -6.45 -12.09
C LEU A 329 2.07 -6.44 -11.48
N GLU A 330 2.48 -5.32 -10.86
CA GLU A 330 3.74 -5.23 -10.12
C GLU A 330 3.80 -6.32 -9.05
N ARG A 331 2.74 -6.43 -8.25
CA ARG A 331 2.71 -7.34 -7.13
C ARG A 331 2.75 -8.78 -7.60
N TRP A 332 2.05 -9.08 -8.69
CA TRP A 332 2.16 -10.37 -9.36
C TRP A 332 3.60 -10.65 -9.82
N LEU A 333 4.27 -9.68 -10.46
CA LEU A 333 5.66 -9.79 -10.90
C LEU A 333 6.62 -10.00 -9.72
N PHE A 334 6.40 -9.34 -8.60
CA PHE A 334 7.21 -9.50 -7.38
C PHE A 334 7.28 -10.95 -6.91
N PHE A 335 6.19 -11.72 -7.03
CA PHE A 335 6.17 -13.16 -6.75
C PHE A 335 6.68 -14.00 -7.93
N ALA A 336 6.31 -13.62 -9.14
CA ALA A 336 6.58 -14.42 -10.33
C ALA A 336 8.07 -14.42 -10.70
N GLU A 337 8.78 -13.31 -10.48
CA GLU A 337 10.23 -13.18 -10.72
C GLU A 337 11.10 -13.74 -9.60
N ALA A 338 10.52 -13.97 -8.41
CA ALA A 338 11.26 -14.49 -7.27
C ALA A 338 11.73 -15.94 -7.49
N ARG A 339 13.03 -16.15 -7.22
CA ARG A 339 13.71 -17.44 -7.24
C ARG A 339 14.13 -17.82 -5.82
N HIS A 340 13.72 -19.00 -5.39
CA HIS A 340 14.17 -19.57 -4.13
C HIS A 340 15.53 -20.25 -4.30
N ALA A 341 16.44 -20.10 -3.32
CA ALA A 341 17.79 -20.68 -3.37
C ALA A 341 17.80 -22.21 -3.53
N VAL A 342 16.72 -22.89 -3.13
CA VAL A 342 16.53 -24.34 -3.36
C VAL A 342 16.67 -24.73 -4.84
N MET A 343 16.35 -23.81 -5.77
CA MET A 343 16.49 -24.05 -7.21
C MET A 343 17.95 -24.25 -7.63
N LEU A 344 18.93 -23.89 -6.80
CA LEU A 344 20.35 -24.20 -7.05
C LEU A 344 20.63 -25.71 -6.97
N TYR A 345 19.90 -26.48 -6.15
CA TYR A 345 20.03 -27.95 -6.13
C TYR A 345 19.45 -28.62 -7.38
N TYR A 346 18.49 -27.96 -8.03
CA TYR A 346 17.86 -28.40 -9.28
C TYR A 346 18.57 -27.86 -10.53
N ALA A 347 19.56 -26.98 -10.36
CA ALA A 347 20.22 -26.33 -11.47
C ALA A 347 21.31 -27.24 -12.06
N ALA A 348 20.93 -27.98 -13.10
CA ALA A 348 21.84 -28.41 -14.17
C ALA A 348 21.09 -28.42 -15.51
N HIS A 349 21.76 -27.85 -16.52
CA HIS A 349 21.39 -27.63 -17.93
C HIS A 349 20.75 -26.26 -18.19
N GLY A 350 21.51 -25.45 -18.93
CA GLY A 350 21.34 -24.01 -19.06
C GLY A 350 20.03 -23.57 -19.69
N ASP A 351 19.66 -22.35 -19.32
CA ASP A 351 19.03 -21.34 -20.16
C ASP A 351 19.66 -19.98 -19.82
#